data_AF-A0A367QNX7-F1
#
_entry.id   AF-A0A367QNX7-F1
#
_cell.length_a   1.000
_cell.length_b   1.000
_cell.length_c   1.000
_cell.angle_alpha   90.00
_cell.angle_beta   90.00
_cell.angle_gamma   90.00
#
_symmetry.space_group_name_H-M   'P 1'
#
loop_
_entity.id
_entity.type
_entity.pdbx_description
1 polymer ?
#
loop_
_entity_poly.entity_id
_entity_poly.type
_entity_poly.pdbx_seq_one_letter_code
_entity_poly.pdbx_strand_id
1 'polypeptide(L)'
;MEVKDKDYSVQYDSQTNTVIFQGELLLSDMDSYTPIMSLLDNIVEQEPPVLTLDLRGLEFLNSSGINVLFRLVIKVREKANMQLIVRGDNHVSWQSKSLVNLQRLMPTVQLNWE
;
A
#
# COMPACT_ATOMS: atom_id res chain seq x y z
N MET A 1 3.35 -10.68 9.00
CA MET A 1 2.20 -11.30 8.29
C MET A 1 2.52 -11.29 6.80
N GLU A 2 2.05 -12.26 6.01
CA GLU A 2 2.37 -12.34 4.57
C GLU A 2 1.15 -12.84 3.77
N VAL A 3 0.94 -12.24 2.60
CA VAL A 3 0.12 -12.77 1.50
C VAL A 3 1.04 -12.92 0.30
N LYS A 4 1.11 -14.10 -0.30
CA LYS A 4 1.96 -14.34 -1.48
C LYS A 4 1.30 -15.26 -2.48
N ASP A 5 1.66 -15.05 -3.74
CA ASP A 5 1.39 -15.94 -4.85
C ASP A 5 2.69 -16.10 -5.67
N LYS A 6 2.62 -16.72 -6.83
CA LYS A 6 3.74 -16.90 -7.75
C LYS A 6 4.30 -15.57 -8.25
N ASP A 7 3.42 -14.60 -8.53
CA ASP A 7 3.79 -13.38 -9.25
C ASP A 7 3.96 -12.16 -8.32
N TYR A 8 3.49 -12.22 -7.06
CA TYR A 8 3.57 -11.12 -6.11
C TYR A 8 3.71 -11.56 -4.66
N SER A 9 4.16 -10.64 -3.81
CA SER A 9 4.09 -10.78 -2.36
C SER A 9 3.77 -9.47 -1.67
N VAL A 10 3.00 -9.56 -0.58
CA VAL A 10 2.69 -8.47 0.35
C VAL A 10 3.10 -8.92 1.74
N GLN A 11 4.14 -8.30 2.30
CA GLN A 11 4.70 -8.66 3.59
C GLN A 11 4.59 -7.50 4.57
N TYR A 12 4.25 -7.80 5.82
CA TYR A 12 4.30 -6.84 6.91
C TYR A 12 5.45 -7.17 7.87
N ASP A 13 6.40 -6.24 7.93
CA ASP A 13 7.46 -6.18 8.93
C ASP A 13 7.01 -5.32 10.12
N SER A 14 6.72 -5.99 11.25
CA SER A 14 6.27 -5.35 12.48
C SER A 14 7.38 -4.64 13.25
N GLN A 15 8.66 -4.90 12.95
CA GLN A 15 9.77 -4.20 13.61
C GLN A 15 9.90 -2.76 13.07
N THR A 16 9.59 -2.58 11.79
CA THR A 16 9.70 -1.28 11.11
C THR A 16 8.35 -0.66 10.76
N ASN A 17 7.24 -1.36 11.05
CA ASN A 17 5.89 -1.02 10.59
C ASN A 17 5.84 -0.77 9.07
N THR A 18 6.46 -1.67 8.30
CA THR A 18 6.55 -1.55 6.84
C THR A 18 5.74 -2.64 6.16
N VAL A 19 4.82 -2.25 5.28
CA VAL A 19 4.16 -3.14 4.34
C VAL A 19 4.90 -3.08 3.01
N ILE A 20 5.50 -4.20 2.60
CA ILE A 20 6.34 -4.30 1.42
C ILE A 20 5.55 -5.03 0.33
N PHE A 21 5.35 -4.37 -0.80
CA PHE A 21 4.74 -4.95 -2.00
C PHE A 21 5.84 -5.25 -3.03
N GLN A 22 5.79 -6.45 -3.61
CA GLN A 22 6.75 -6.89 -4.63
C GLN A 22 6.04 -7.63 -5.77
N GLY A 23 6.61 -7.54 -6.97
CA GLY A 23 6.21 -8.31 -8.16
C GLY A 23 5.09 -7.65 -8.98
N GLU A 24 4.18 -8.46 -9.49
CA GLU A 24 3.07 -8.06 -10.37
C GLU A 24 1.71 -8.36 -9.73
N LEU A 25 1.00 -7.33 -9.29
CA LEU A 25 -0.29 -7.47 -8.63
C LEU A 25 -1.44 -7.16 -9.62
N LEU A 26 -1.77 -8.16 -10.44
CA LEU A 26 -2.71 -8.07 -11.56
C LEU A 26 -3.96 -8.96 -11.38
N LEU A 27 -4.50 -9.03 -10.15
CA LEU A 27 -5.62 -9.92 -9.83
C LEU A 27 -6.91 -9.55 -10.56
N SER A 28 -7.64 -10.58 -11.03
CA SER A 28 -8.77 -10.46 -11.96
C SER A 28 -10.00 -9.72 -11.42
N ASP A 29 -10.23 -9.78 -10.10
CA ASP A 29 -11.41 -9.22 -9.45
C ASP A 29 -11.09 -8.71 -8.04
N MET A 30 -12.06 -8.02 -7.44
CA MET A 30 -11.93 -7.47 -6.09
C MET A 30 -11.89 -8.56 -5.00
N ASP A 31 -12.53 -9.71 -5.22
CA ASP A 31 -12.58 -10.79 -4.25
C ASP A 31 -11.18 -11.39 -4.05
N SER A 32 -10.40 -11.47 -5.12
CA SER A 32 -9.00 -11.90 -5.11
C SER A 32 -8.11 -11.00 -4.25
N TYR A 33 -8.47 -9.73 -4.06
CA TYR A 33 -7.74 -8.80 -3.17
C TYR A 33 -8.11 -8.97 -1.68
N THR A 34 -9.11 -9.77 -1.33
CA THR A 34 -9.59 -9.92 0.05
C THR A 34 -8.47 -10.24 1.04
N PRO A 35 -7.55 -11.19 0.78
CA PRO A 35 -6.48 -11.49 1.73
C PRO A 35 -5.56 -10.29 1.99
N ILE A 36 -5.27 -9.49 0.95
CA ILE A 36 -4.45 -8.28 1.06
C ILE A 36 -5.20 -7.21 1.87
N MET A 37 -6.49 -7.00 1.57
CA MET A 37 -7.32 -6.04 2.31
C MET A 37 -7.41 -6.42 3.79
N SER A 38 -7.64 -7.69 4.11
CA SER A 38 -7.66 -8.17 5.50
C SER A 38 -6.30 -8.00 6.20
N LEU A 39 -5.18 -8.24 5.51
CA LEU A 39 -3.85 -7.98 6.07
C LEU A 39 -3.67 -6.49 6.40
N LEU A 40 -4.02 -5.61 5.46
CA LEU A 40 -3.92 -4.16 5.63
C LEU A 40 -4.81 -3.64 6.76
N ASP A 41 -6.05 -4.12 6.83
CA ASP A 41 -7.01 -3.75 7.87
C ASP A 41 -6.49 -4.12 9.26
N ASN A 42 -5.96 -5.34 9.42
CA ASN A 42 -5.38 -5.78 10.69
C ASN A 42 -4.18 -4.94 11.13
N ILE A 43 -3.43 -4.35 10.18
CA ILE A 43 -2.29 -3.47 10.49
C ILE A 43 -2.77 -2.10 10.90
N VAL A 44 -3.78 -1.56 10.22
CA VAL A 44 -4.38 -0.27 10.58
C VAL A 44 -5.04 -0.33 11.96
N GLU A 45 -5.65 -1.44 12.34
CA GLU A 45 -6.21 -1.63 13.69
C GLU A 45 -5.16 -1.76 14.80
N GLN A 46 -3.88 -2.03 14.46
CA GLN A 46 -2.79 -1.94 15.43
C GLN A 46 -2.38 -0.49 15.72
N GLU A 47 -2.88 0.47 14.94
CA GLU A 47 -2.61 1.90 15.05
C GLU A 47 -1.12 2.26 15.24
N PRO A 48 -0.19 1.73 14.41
CA PRO A 48 1.20 2.12 14.52
C PRO A 48 1.33 3.63 14.28
N PRO A 49 2.13 4.38 15.09
CA PRO A 49 2.27 5.82 14.93
C PRO A 49 2.71 6.24 13.52
N VAL A 50 3.54 5.40 12.89
CA VAL A 50 3.96 5.57 11.49
C VAL A 50 3.83 4.22 10.79
N LEU A 51 3.09 4.20 9.69
CA LEU A 51 3.00 3.08 8.76
C LEU A 51 3.76 3.43 7.48
N THR A 52 4.66 2.56 7.05
CA THR A 52 5.36 2.69 5.76
C THR A 52 4.77 1.70 4.76
N LEU A 53 4.42 2.18 3.57
CA LEU A 53 4.04 1.39 2.42
C LEU A 53 5.18 1.43 1.40
N ASP A 54 5.91 0.33 1.24
CA ASP A 54 7.01 0.23 0.29
C ASP A 54 6.55 -0.46 -1.00
N LEU A 55 6.44 0.33 -2.06
CA LEU A 55 5.97 -0.09 -3.38
C LEU A 55 7.10 -0.17 -4.41
N ARG A 56 8.35 0.09 -4.02
CA ARG A 56 9.47 0.16 -4.96
C ARG A 56 9.68 -1.15 -5.73
N GLY A 57 9.38 -2.29 -5.10
CA GLY A 57 9.44 -3.60 -5.74
C GLY A 57 8.19 -4.01 -6.52
N LEU A 58 7.15 -3.17 -6.60
CA LEU A 58 5.88 -3.50 -7.26
C LEU A 58 5.87 -2.92 -8.69
N GLU A 59 6.19 -3.78 -9.65
CA GLU A 59 6.38 -3.40 -11.05
C GLU A 59 5.05 -3.11 -11.75
N PHE A 60 4.03 -3.92 -11.46
CA PHE A 60 2.70 -3.79 -12.07
C PHE A 60 1.59 -3.82 -11.03
N LEU A 61 0.59 -2.96 -11.23
CA LEU A 61 -0.62 -2.90 -10.42
C LEU A 61 -1.80 -2.52 -11.31
N ASN A 62 -2.88 -3.30 -11.25
CA ASN A 62 -4.09 -2.97 -12.01
C ASN A 62 -4.99 -1.97 -11.26
N SER A 63 -6.06 -1.52 -11.91
CA SER A 63 -7.00 -0.53 -11.35
C SER A 63 -7.64 -0.97 -10.04
N SER A 64 -8.01 -2.25 -9.91
CA SER A 64 -8.54 -2.82 -8.67
C SER A 64 -7.53 -2.73 -7.53
N GLY A 65 -6.26 -2.99 -7.82
CA GLY A 65 -5.16 -2.85 -6.86
C GLY A 65 -4.93 -1.40 -6.43
N ILE A 66 -5.01 -0.43 -7.35
CA ILE A 66 -4.96 1.00 -7.01
C ILE A 66 -6.11 1.38 -6.05
N ASN A 67 -7.32 0.84 -6.26
CA ASN A 67 -8.44 1.06 -5.35
C ASN A 67 -8.18 0.47 -3.94
N VAL A 68 -7.42 -0.62 -3.83
CA VAL A 68 -6.99 -1.15 -2.53
C VAL A 68 -6.06 -0.16 -1.82
N LEU A 69 -5.10 0.42 -2.54
CA LEU A 69 -4.22 1.46 -1.96
C LEU A 69 -5.01 2.69 -1.51
N PHE A 70 -6.00 3.13 -2.30
CA PHE A 70 -6.83 4.28 -1.93
C PHE A 70 -7.67 3.99 -0.68
N ARG A 71 -8.23 2.78 -0.57
CA ARG A 71 -8.94 2.35 0.64
C ARG A 71 -8.04 2.35 1.88
N LEU A 72 -6.80 1.86 1.75
CA LEU A 72 -5.82 1.92 2.85
C LEU A 72 -5.59 3.37 3.31
N VAL A 73 -5.37 4.31 2.37
CA VAL A 73 -5.16 5.72 2.71
C VAL A 73 -6.35 6.32 3.46
N ILE A 74 -7.58 6.02 3.02
CA ILE A 74 -8.80 6.47 3.70
C ILE A 74 -8.85 5.92 5.13
N LYS A 75 -8.60 4.63 5.31
CA LYS A 75 -8.61 4.00 6.64
C LYS A 75 -7.54 4.56 7.57
N VAL A 76 -6.32 4.78 7.07
CA VAL A 76 -5.25 5.41 7.88
C VAL A 76 -5.65 6.84 8.29
N ARG A 77 -6.25 7.61 7.37
CA ARG A 77 -6.72 8.98 7.67
C ARG A 77 -7.82 9.02 8.73
N GLU A 78 -8.62 7.97 8.85
CA GLU A 78 -9.65 7.85 9.90
C GLU A 78 -9.05 7.58 11.29
N LYS A 79 -7.78 7.18 11.37
CA LYS A 79 -7.06 7.00 12.63
C LYS A 79 -6.40 8.32 13.06
N ALA A 80 -6.69 8.77 14.28
CA ALA A 80 -6.29 10.10 14.75
C ALA A 80 -4.77 10.32 14.86
N ASN A 81 -4.01 9.24 15.10
CA ASN A 81 -2.58 9.31 15.47
C ASN A 81 -1.65 8.58 14.50
N MET A 82 -2.10 8.29 13.28
CA MET A 82 -1.30 7.56 12.30
C MET A 82 -0.75 8.48 11.20
N GLN A 83 0.54 8.34 10.93
CA GLN A 83 1.20 8.91 9.76
C GLN A 83 1.42 7.82 8.70
N LEU A 84 1.20 8.17 7.43
CA LEU A 84 1.50 7.29 6.30
C LEU A 84 2.70 7.82 5.51
N ILE A 85 3.69 6.95 5.31
CA ILE A 85 4.81 7.15 4.40
C ILE A 85 4.65 6.16 3.25
N VAL A 86 4.74 6.61 2.00
CA VAL A 86 4.72 5.75 0.83
C VAL A 86 6.05 5.90 0.10
N ARG A 87 6.75 4.78 -0.08
CA ARG A 87 7.98 4.70 -0.87
C ARG A 87 7.64 4.16 -2.25
N GLY A 88 7.99 4.92 -3.29
CA GLY A 88 7.78 4.53 -4.68
C GLY A 88 9.02 4.73 -5.52
N ASP A 89 9.02 4.15 -6.71
CA ASP A 89 10.03 4.30 -7.74
C ASP A 89 9.48 5.19 -8.86
N ASN A 90 10.17 6.30 -9.15
CA ASN A 90 9.72 7.25 -10.16
C ASN A 90 9.83 6.71 -11.60
N HIS A 91 10.64 5.66 -11.83
CA HIS A 91 10.79 5.00 -13.11
C HIS A 91 9.59 4.09 -13.44
N VAL A 92 8.83 3.67 -12.43
CA VAL A 92 7.62 2.85 -12.62
C VAL A 92 6.44 3.77 -12.92
N SER A 93 5.99 3.78 -14.19
CA SER A 93 5.04 4.78 -14.68
C SER A 93 3.70 4.82 -13.93
N TRP A 94 3.18 3.68 -13.45
CA TRP A 94 1.91 3.69 -12.72
C TRP A 94 2.08 4.33 -11.34
N GLN A 95 3.25 4.20 -10.71
CA GLN A 95 3.54 4.74 -9.39
C GLN A 95 3.56 6.26 -9.45
N SER A 96 4.38 6.84 -10.33
CA SER A 96 4.46 8.30 -10.50
C SER A 96 3.12 8.94 -10.86
N LYS A 97 2.29 8.27 -11.67
CA LYS A 97 0.96 8.76 -12.06
C LYS A 97 -0.10 8.62 -10.96
N SER A 98 -0.04 7.55 -10.17
CA SER A 98 -1.14 7.18 -9.26
C SER A 98 -0.87 7.61 -7.82
N LEU A 99 0.36 7.47 -7.31
CA LEU A 99 0.66 7.72 -5.89
C LEU A 99 0.55 9.21 -5.52
N VAL A 100 0.78 10.11 -6.47
CA VAL A 100 0.53 11.55 -6.28
C VAL A 100 -0.93 11.86 -5.93
N ASN A 101 -1.87 10.99 -6.33
CA ASN A 101 -3.28 11.16 -6.00
C ASN A 101 -3.61 10.75 -4.55
N LEU A 102 -2.73 10.00 -3.87
CA LEU A 102 -2.92 9.66 -2.45
C LEU A 102 -2.94 10.92 -1.58
N GLN A 103 -2.13 11.91 -1.92
CA GLN A 103 -2.09 13.20 -1.21
C GLN A 103 -3.39 14.01 -1.38
N ARG A 104 -4.20 13.75 -2.42
CA ARG A 104 -5.52 14.36 -2.54
C ARG A 104 -6.52 13.77 -1.54
N LEU A 105 -6.34 12.50 -1.18
CA LEU A 105 -7.17 11.82 -0.19
C LEU A 105 -6.69 12.11 1.24
N MET A 106 -5.38 12.15 1.47
CA MET A 106 -4.77 12.45 2.76
C MET A 106 -3.56 13.37 2.52
N PRO A 107 -3.71 14.70 2.64
CA PRO A 107 -2.63 15.66 2.36
C PRO A 107 -1.37 15.47 3.18
N THR A 108 -1.47 14.79 4.33
CA THR A 108 -0.35 14.49 5.21
C THR A 108 0.50 13.30 4.75
N VAL A 109 0.08 12.53 3.72
CA VAL A 109 0.90 11.42 3.17
C VAL A 109 2.24 11.94 2.68
N GLN A 110 3.31 11.32 3.17
CA GLN A 110 4.67 11.57 2.70
C GLN A 110 4.99 10.62 1.56
N LEU A 111 5.29 11.18 0.38
CA LEU A 111 5.74 10.42 -0.79
C LEU A 111 7.27 10.52 -0.86
N ASN A 112 7.94 9.38 -0.74
CA ASN A 112 9.39 9.27 -0.88
C ASN A 112 9.69 8.53 -2.18
N TRP A 113 10.31 9.22 -3.12
CA TRP A 113 10.69 8.66 -4.42
C TRP A 113 12.15 8.22 -4.38
N GLU A 114 12.40 7.04 -4.94
CA GLU A 114 13.73 6.63 -5.44
C GLU A 114 13.87 7.04 -6.92
#